data_AF-A0A8S9ZPK0-F1
#
_entry.id   AF-A0A8S9ZPK0-F1
#
_cell.length_a   1.000
_cell.length_b   1.000
_cell.length_c   1.000
_cell.angle_alpha   90.00
_cell.angle_beta   90.00
_cell.angle_gamma   90.00
#
_symmetry.space_group_name_H-M   'P 1'
#
loop_
_entity.id
_entity.type
_entity.pdbx_description
1 polymer ?
#
loop_
_entity_poly.entity_id
_entity_poly.type
_entity_poly.pdbx_seq_one_letter_code
_entity_poly.pdbx_strand_id
1 'polypeptide(L)'
;MRTLTLPSSNDRIPAIPSDIQIQELSKSENALWNIFTSFDINILRSSFLQLDSTFRIENKRMVFSPVSADPILNAVNASGDRFFVRSQIMLWKLEQLALLGNMKKWTEFVNKFSEDCKVIEENKDLQMLLLCDSMRIGLANWNSDFCRPAFPQEFVKNAPELKQQLNGVLTRAIQDNKSTFQIFSKELTCYLLNNREWSFAVQRIKNQPLLTTPFTNIAVIFSFFFTKLYIEKKKDEAFKTAREVIWKVLTPTFDKLKFGQDPRQCMIGKEPLLNLIEGLKDLEVLNILIGFVSFLYNFVITTDLKPLKSNINAFAETDSTDNVSSTEDSSNLLLRAVGRTIYLDNAELWQSISILDTYKSYEIDVDYLEKVLNLLSEQASLVGPVYLPWLCFRADFAFARERYEEAALLYLETIIALDRGLFQTSLDGTSAGITAKQQICKKVDIDLIYSRLAVSFYFLRMPTLAAIIGQMHTDIKPHLNLIEHLLKNTALTVDSGPAYFPLAGDVHLRTKMAAVYKQPPLELSLYTQSLQCQANKAMNINNSKEVLDRERLRRNERIIEILAKQFFEINIGRK
;
A
#
# COMPACT_ATOMS: atom_id res chain seq x y z
N MET A 1 -4.42 2.31 68.34
CA MET A 1 -3.54 2.91 67.30
C MET A 1 -3.39 1.87 66.20
N ARG A 2 -4.05 2.05 65.05
CA ARG A 2 -3.44 2.47 63.76
C ARG A 2 -2.24 1.58 63.40
N THR A 3 -2.24 0.83 62.29
CA THR A 3 -2.46 1.36 60.93
C THR A 3 -3.05 0.34 59.96
N LEU A 4 -3.99 0.85 59.16
CA LEU A 4 -4.43 0.33 57.87
C LEU A 4 -3.26 0.26 56.89
N THR A 5 -3.15 -0.87 56.18
CA THR A 5 -2.56 -0.91 54.84
C THR A 5 -3.64 -1.42 53.89
N LEU A 6 -4.16 -0.49 53.08
CA LEU A 6 -5.02 -0.78 51.93
C LEU A 6 -4.32 -1.78 51.00
N PRO A 7 -5.00 -2.81 50.48
CA PRO A 7 -4.50 -3.49 49.30
C PRO A 7 -4.62 -2.53 48.12
N SER A 8 -3.48 -2.28 47.48
CA SER A 8 -3.35 -1.57 46.23
C SER A 8 -4.37 -2.06 45.21
N SER A 9 -5.16 -1.13 44.68
CA SER A 9 -5.95 -1.28 43.47
C SER A 9 -5.03 -1.71 42.32
N ASN A 10 -4.89 -3.01 42.12
CA ASN A 10 -4.45 -3.54 40.85
C ASN A 10 -5.56 -3.23 39.85
N ASP A 11 -5.31 -2.27 38.95
CA ASP A 11 -5.95 -2.15 37.64
C ASP A 11 -5.68 -3.43 36.85
N ARG A 12 -6.36 -4.52 37.23
CA ARG A 12 -6.51 -5.68 36.35
C ARG A 12 -7.51 -5.25 35.30
N ILE A 13 -7.02 -5.00 34.09
CA ILE A 13 -7.83 -5.09 32.88
C ILE A 13 -8.67 -6.38 33.04
N PRO A 14 -10.01 -6.30 33.09
CA PRO A 14 -10.82 -7.49 33.25
C PRO A 14 -10.45 -8.46 32.12
N ALA A 15 -9.99 -9.66 32.47
CA ALA A 15 -9.64 -10.66 31.50
C ALA A 15 -10.84 -10.90 30.58
N ILE A 16 -10.62 -10.82 29.26
CA ILE A 16 -11.65 -11.12 28.27
C ILE A 16 -12.13 -12.55 28.55
N PRO A 17 -13.44 -12.79 28.75
CA PRO A 17 -13.95 -14.12 29.03
C PRO A 17 -13.59 -15.06 27.89
N SER A 18 -13.15 -16.28 28.21
CA SER A 18 -12.89 -17.33 27.21
C SER A 18 -14.19 -17.75 26.49
N ASP A 19 -14.08 -18.30 25.27
CA ASP A 19 -15.23 -18.75 24.48
C ASP A 19 -16.16 -19.70 25.25
N ILE A 20 -15.57 -20.57 26.09
CA ILE A 20 -16.31 -21.50 26.96
C ILE A 20 -17.09 -20.74 28.03
N GLN A 21 -16.49 -19.75 28.67
CA GLN A 21 -17.15 -18.89 29.64
C GLN A 21 -18.28 -18.09 29.00
N ILE A 22 -18.09 -17.57 27.77
CA ILE A 22 -19.15 -16.87 27.04
C ILE A 22 -20.30 -17.83 26.72
N GLN A 23 -20.02 -19.08 26.32
CA GLN A 23 -21.05 -20.09 26.09
C GLN A 23 -21.81 -20.46 27.37
N GLU A 24 -21.13 -20.61 28.51
CA GLU A 24 -21.78 -20.87 29.80
C GLU A 24 -22.64 -19.69 30.25
N LEU A 25 -22.14 -18.46 30.09
CA LEU A 25 -22.90 -17.24 30.39
C LEU A 25 -24.12 -17.08 29.47
N SER A 26 -24.00 -17.47 28.19
CA SER A 26 -25.11 -17.45 27.22
C SER A 26 -26.21 -18.48 27.53
N LYS A 27 -25.92 -19.47 28.37
CA LYS A 27 -26.90 -20.45 28.87
C LYS A 27 -27.51 -20.03 30.21
N SER A 28 -27.04 -18.93 30.80
CA SER A 28 -27.56 -18.47 32.09
C SER A 28 -28.95 -17.84 31.93
N GLU A 29 -29.82 -18.04 32.92
CA GLU A 29 -31.14 -17.39 32.97
C GLU A 29 -31.05 -15.90 33.36
N ASN A 30 -29.85 -15.37 33.55
CA ASN A 30 -29.65 -14.00 33.98
C ASN A 30 -29.92 -13.03 32.82
N ALA A 31 -30.92 -12.17 32.98
CA ALA A 31 -31.30 -11.14 32.02
C ALA A 31 -30.12 -10.28 31.52
N LEU A 32 -29.19 -9.93 32.42
CA LEU A 32 -28.04 -9.09 32.11
C LEU A 32 -27.04 -9.81 31.19
N TRP A 33 -26.79 -11.10 31.45
CA TRP A 33 -25.93 -11.91 30.58
C TRP A 33 -26.57 -12.16 29.22
N ASN A 34 -27.87 -12.46 29.19
CA ASN A 34 -28.62 -12.58 27.95
C ASN A 34 -28.55 -11.30 27.09
N ILE A 35 -28.60 -10.13 27.73
CA ILE A 35 -28.41 -8.84 27.05
C ILE A 35 -27.00 -8.68 26.48
N PHE A 36 -25.96 -9.16 27.15
CA PHE A 36 -24.61 -9.06 26.63
C PHE A 36 -24.31 -10.08 25.54
N THR A 37 -24.80 -11.32 25.67
CA THR A 37 -24.38 -12.45 24.80
C THR A 37 -25.34 -12.75 23.64
N SER A 38 -26.62 -12.36 23.73
CA SER A 38 -27.62 -12.70 22.71
C SER A 38 -27.76 -11.63 21.62
N PHE A 39 -27.99 -12.06 20.38
CA PHE A 39 -28.41 -11.20 19.26
C PHE A 39 -29.85 -11.50 18.83
N ASP A 40 -30.60 -12.34 19.56
CA ASP A 40 -32.02 -12.55 19.29
C ASP A 40 -32.85 -11.49 19.99
N ILE A 41 -33.54 -10.65 19.21
CA ILE A 41 -34.37 -9.57 19.74
C ILE A 41 -35.46 -10.07 20.70
N ASN A 42 -35.98 -11.28 20.50
CA ASN A 42 -37.01 -11.84 21.37
C ASN A 42 -36.46 -12.15 22.77
N ILE A 43 -35.23 -12.67 22.83
CA ILE A 43 -34.51 -12.90 24.08
C ILE A 43 -34.16 -11.56 24.75
N LEU A 44 -33.80 -10.55 23.97
CA LEU A 44 -33.53 -9.21 24.49
C LEU A 44 -34.79 -8.56 25.06
N ARG A 45 -35.94 -8.66 24.37
CA ARG A 45 -37.24 -8.18 24.85
C ARG A 45 -37.60 -8.78 26.20
N SER A 46 -37.52 -10.10 26.35
CA SER A 46 -37.83 -10.77 27.61
C SER A 46 -36.85 -10.38 28.72
N SER A 47 -35.55 -10.26 28.40
CA SER A 47 -34.53 -9.84 29.36
C SER A 47 -34.71 -8.39 29.82
N PHE A 48 -35.12 -7.49 28.93
CA PHE A 48 -35.38 -6.09 29.27
C PHE A 48 -36.61 -5.89 30.15
N LEU A 49 -37.56 -6.83 30.16
CA LEU A 49 -38.71 -6.81 31.07
C LEU A 49 -38.31 -7.24 32.50
N GLN A 50 -37.24 -8.02 32.63
CA GLN A 50 -36.74 -8.53 33.92
C GLN A 50 -35.76 -7.56 34.61
N LEU A 51 -35.22 -6.58 33.88
CA LEU A 51 -34.33 -5.57 34.43
C LEU A 51 -35.08 -4.45 35.13
N ASP A 52 -34.48 -3.92 36.20
CA ASP A 52 -34.98 -2.73 36.88
C ASP A 52 -34.94 -1.51 35.94
N SER A 53 -35.95 -0.65 36.07
CA SER A 53 -36.11 0.64 35.38
C SER A 53 -34.94 1.61 35.59
N THR A 54 -34.11 1.36 36.60
CA THR A 54 -32.91 2.14 36.95
C THR A 54 -31.64 1.66 36.25
N PHE A 55 -31.68 0.52 35.55
CA PHE A 55 -30.53 -0.06 34.89
C PHE A 55 -29.94 0.88 33.83
N ARG A 56 -28.65 1.17 33.95
CA ARG A 56 -27.87 1.94 32.97
C ARG A 56 -26.56 1.23 32.70
N ILE A 57 -26.15 1.18 31.44
CA ILE A 57 -24.81 0.73 31.07
C ILE A 57 -23.92 1.95 30.89
N GLU A 58 -22.71 1.91 31.45
CA GLU A 58 -21.74 2.97 31.25
C GLU A 58 -21.34 3.06 29.77
N ASN A 59 -21.63 4.21 29.17
CA ASN A 59 -21.47 4.45 27.73
C ASN A 59 -20.02 4.32 27.24
N LYS A 60 -19.02 4.40 28.14
CA LYS A 60 -17.59 4.41 27.80
C LYS A 60 -17.09 3.12 27.13
N ARG A 61 -17.84 2.02 27.18
CA ARG A 61 -17.47 0.72 26.60
C ARG A 61 -18.30 0.31 25.40
N MET A 62 -19.27 1.12 24.99
CA MET A 62 -20.13 0.83 23.85
C MET A 62 -19.63 1.60 22.63
N VAL A 63 -19.45 0.87 21.53
CA VAL A 63 -19.15 1.44 20.22
C VAL A 63 -20.46 1.55 19.46
N PHE A 64 -20.74 2.72 18.90
CA PHE A 64 -21.97 2.99 18.17
C PHE A 64 -21.65 3.40 16.74
N SER A 65 -22.63 3.20 15.84
CA SER A 65 -22.54 3.74 14.50
C SER A 65 -22.34 5.26 14.55
N PRO A 66 -21.33 5.81 13.85
CA PRO A 66 -21.08 7.25 13.81
C PRO A 66 -22.15 8.02 13.02
N VAL A 67 -23.10 7.31 12.42
CA VAL A 67 -24.09 7.86 11.50
C VAL A 67 -25.48 7.82 12.10
N SER A 68 -25.91 6.64 12.54
CA SER A 68 -27.31 6.40 12.89
C SER A 68 -27.60 6.55 14.39
N ALA A 69 -26.60 6.38 15.25
CA ALA A 69 -26.83 6.28 16.69
C ALA A 69 -27.33 7.58 17.32
N ASP A 70 -26.63 8.70 17.13
CA ASP A 70 -27.01 9.97 17.74
C ASP A 70 -28.37 10.49 17.25
N PRO A 71 -28.70 10.50 15.93
CA PRO A 71 -30.01 10.93 15.48
C PRO A 71 -31.16 10.09 16.05
N ILE A 72 -30.99 8.76 16.11
CA ILE A 72 -32.00 7.86 16.65
C ILE A 72 -32.15 8.08 18.16
N LEU A 73 -31.05 8.14 18.91
CA LEU A 73 -31.08 8.35 20.36
C LEU A 73 -31.69 9.70 20.72
N ASN A 74 -31.39 10.75 19.96
CA ASN A 74 -32.01 12.07 20.16
C ASN A 74 -33.52 12.05 19.90
N ALA A 75 -33.97 11.38 18.84
CA ALA A 75 -35.39 11.25 18.55
C ALA A 75 -36.14 10.42 19.62
N VAL A 76 -35.55 9.31 20.07
CA VAL A 76 -36.09 8.47 21.14
C VAL A 76 -36.18 9.27 22.45
N ASN A 77 -35.12 10.00 22.81
CA ASN A 77 -35.12 10.85 24.00
C ASN A 77 -36.18 11.97 23.92
N ALA A 78 -36.30 12.63 22.76
CA ALA A 78 -37.27 13.71 22.54
C ALA A 78 -38.73 13.23 22.63
N SER A 79 -39.00 11.97 22.25
CA SER A 79 -40.33 11.36 22.37
C SER A 79 -40.73 11.02 23.82
N GLY A 80 -39.82 11.20 24.79
CA GLY A 80 -40.05 10.82 26.19
C GLY A 80 -40.10 9.31 26.40
N ASP A 81 -39.54 8.54 25.46
CA ASP A 81 -39.62 7.10 25.46
C ASP A 81 -38.77 6.50 26.59
N ARG A 82 -39.42 5.72 27.47
CA ARG A 82 -38.75 4.99 28.57
C ARG A 82 -37.78 3.92 28.05
N PHE A 83 -37.80 3.65 26.75
CA PHE A 83 -36.95 2.66 26.09
C PHE A 83 -35.57 3.22 25.67
N PHE A 84 -35.19 4.46 26.02
CA PHE A 84 -33.89 5.03 25.65
C PHE A 84 -32.68 4.11 25.91
N VAL A 85 -32.57 3.50 27.10
CA VAL A 85 -31.49 2.55 27.41
C VAL A 85 -31.57 1.27 26.56
N ARG A 86 -32.78 0.82 26.24
CA ARG A 86 -32.99 -0.34 25.35
C ARG A 86 -32.53 0.00 23.94
N SER A 87 -32.88 1.17 23.42
CA SER A 87 -32.45 1.66 22.11
C SER A 87 -30.92 1.82 22.04
N GLN A 88 -30.26 2.29 23.10
CA GLN A 88 -28.80 2.30 23.17
C GLN A 88 -28.23 0.89 23.00
N ILE A 89 -28.73 -0.09 23.74
CA ILE A 89 -28.22 -1.46 23.66
C ILE A 89 -28.49 -2.09 22.29
N MET A 90 -29.66 -1.84 21.70
CA MET A 90 -29.98 -2.33 20.35
C MET A 90 -29.05 -1.73 19.29
N LEU A 91 -28.78 -0.42 19.36
CA LEU A 91 -27.84 0.26 18.46
C LEU A 91 -26.39 -0.25 18.64
N TRP A 92 -25.99 -0.50 19.89
CA TRP A 92 -24.70 -1.12 20.19
C TRP A 92 -24.56 -2.52 19.57
N LYS A 93 -25.61 -3.34 19.65
CA LYS A 93 -25.63 -4.67 19.02
C LYS A 93 -25.60 -4.61 17.49
N LEU A 94 -26.28 -3.63 16.90
CA LEU A 94 -26.20 -3.39 15.47
C LEU A 94 -24.77 -3.06 15.04
N GLU A 95 -24.07 -2.20 15.80
CA GLU A 95 -22.66 -1.89 15.49
C GLU A 95 -21.75 -3.11 15.67
N GLN A 96 -21.98 -3.95 16.69
CA GLN A 96 -21.25 -5.21 16.84
C GLN A 96 -21.47 -6.15 15.64
N LEU A 97 -22.71 -6.31 15.17
CA LEU A 97 -23.00 -7.14 14.00
C LEU A 97 -22.36 -6.57 12.72
N ALA A 98 -22.27 -5.23 12.62
CA ALA A 98 -21.60 -4.55 11.53
C ALA A 98 -20.09 -4.83 11.52
N LEU A 99 -19.43 -4.68 12.67
CA LEU A 99 -18.00 -4.97 12.85
C LEU A 99 -17.64 -6.45 12.64
N LEU A 100 -18.57 -7.36 12.93
CA LEU A 100 -18.44 -8.79 12.65
C LEU A 100 -18.69 -9.15 11.19
N GLY A 101 -19.13 -8.21 10.35
CA GLY A 101 -19.43 -8.45 8.93
C GLY A 101 -20.70 -9.27 8.68
N ASN A 102 -21.54 -9.53 9.69
CA ASN A 102 -22.70 -10.41 9.56
C ASN A 102 -23.95 -9.66 9.07
N MET A 103 -23.96 -9.28 7.79
CA MET A 103 -25.03 -8.48 7.20
C MET A 103 -26.41 -9.14 7.25
N LYS A 104 -26.48 -10.47 7.15
CA LYS A 104 -27.78 -11.17 7.22
C LYS A 104 -28.43 -10.99 8.59
N LYS A 105 -27.68 -11.27 9.66
CA LYS A 105 -28.17 -11.06 11.03
C LYS A 105 -28.39 -9.57 11.32
N TRP A 106 -27.54 -8.70 10.79
CA TRP A 106 -27.71 -7.25 10.92
C TRP A 106 -29.05 -6.79 10.35
N THR A 107 -29.39 -7.19 9.13
CA THR A 107 -30.66 -6.84 8.47
C THR A 107 -31.86 -7.43 9.19
N GLU A 108 -31.79 -8.70 9.62
CA GLU A 108 -32.86 -9.31 10.43
C GLU A 108 -33.06 -8.59 11.77
N PHE A 109 -31.98 -8.14 12.41
CA PHE A 109 -32.01 -7.43 13.68
C PHE A 109 -32.57 -6.01 13.54
N VAL A 110 -32.09 -5.23 12.56
CA VAL A 110 -32.52 -3.84 12.36
C VAL A 110 -34.00 -3.76 11.99
N ASN A 111 -34.51 -4.71 11.21
CA ASN A 111 -35.92 -4.74 10.83
C ASN A 111 -36.81 -4.92 12.06
N LYS A 112 -36.52 -5.91 12.90
CA LYS A 112 -37.29 -6.14 14.13
C LYS A 112 -37.12 -5.00 15.15
N PHE A 113 -35.93 -4.39 15.22
CA PHE A 113 -35.70 -3.23 16.06
C PHE A 113 -36.50 -2.01 15.59
N SER A 114 -36.61 -1.80 14.28
CA SER A 114 -37.40 -0.72 13.69
C SER A 114 -38.89 -0.92 13.93
N GLU A 115 -39.37 -2.16 13.87
CA GLU A 115 -40.75 -2.54 14.24
C GLU A 115 -41.04 -2.30 15.73
N ASP A 116 -40.06 -2.52 16.62
CA ASP A 116 -40.23 -2.28 18.07
C ASP A 116 -40.19 -0.82 18.47
N CYS A 117 -39.47 0.00 17.70
CA CYS A 117 -39.23 1.40 18.02
C CYS A 117 -40.17 2.28 17.19
N LYS A 118 -41.33 2.63 17.76
CA LYS A 118 -42.34 3.49 17.10
C LYS A 118 -41.75 4.77 16.49
N VAL A 119 -40.77 5.38 17.17
CA VAL A 119 -40.09 6.58 16.69
C VAL A 119 -39.39 6.35 15.35
N ILE A 120 -38.81 5.17 15.14
CA ILE A 120 -38.17 4.79 13.86
C ILE A 120 -39.25 4.37 12.85
N GLU A 121 -40.26 3.61 13.28
CA GLU A 121 -41.36 3.16 12.41
C GLU A 121 -42.14 4.33 11.79
N GLU A 122 -42.36 5.40 12.55
CA GLU A 122 -43.13 6.56 12.11
C GLU A 122 -42.26 7.62 11.39
N ASN A 123 -40.94 7.60 11.59
CA ASN A 123 -40.02 8.59 11.04
C ASN A 123 -39.28 8.07 9.79
N LYS A 124 -39.74 8.50 8.62
CA LYS A 124 -39.15 8.14 7.32
C LYS A 124 -37.67 8.55 7.18
N ASP A 125 -37.25 9.64 7.80
CA ASP A 125 -35.86 10.10 7.73
C ASP A 125 -34.94 9.15 8.51
N LEU A 126 -35.37 8.66 9.68
CA LEU A 126 -34.63 7.66 10.45
C LEU A 126 -34.57 6.30 9.75
N GLN A 127 -35.64 5.90 9.07
CA GLN A 127 -35.63 4.69 8.23
C GLN A 127 -34.65 4.81 7.07
N MET A 128 -34.65 5.97 6.39
CA MET A 128 -33.71 6.23 5.31
C MET A 128 -32.26 6.26 5.82
N LEU A 129 -32.04 6.81 7.02
CA LEU A 129 -30.75 6.82 7.69
C LEU A 129 -30.23 5.39 7.95
N LEU A 130 -31.06 4.52 8.51
CA LEU A 130 -30.72 3.11 8.75
C LEU A 130 -30.47 2.35 7.45
N LEU A 131 -31.24 2.63 6.40
CA LEU A 131 -31.03 2.04 5.08
C LEU A 131 -29.69 2.46 4.46
N CYS A 132 -29.33 3.74 4.58
CA CYS A 132 -28.03 4.25 4.14
C CYS A 132 -26.87 3.68 4.96
N ASP A 133 -27.03 3.53 6.28
CA ASP A 133 -26.02 2.91 7.14
C ASP A 133 -25.85 1.41 6.81
N SER A 134 -26.96 0.70 6.54
CA SER A 134 -26.92 -0.68 6.03
C SER A 134 -26.10 -0.78 4.74
N MET A 135 -26.27 0.17 3.82
CA MET A 135 -25.53 0.20 2.57
C MET A 135 -24.05 0.52 2.80
N ARG A 136 -23.74 1.47 3.71
CA ARG A 136 -22.36 1.77 4.13
C ARG A 136 -21.66 0.52 4.64
N ILE A 137 -22.29 -0.21 5.56
CA ILE A 137 -21.72 -1.42 6.16
C ILE A 137 -21.57 -2.54 5.11
N GLY A 138 -22.60 -2.77 4.28
CA GLY A 138 -22.55 -3.77 3.22
C GLY A 138 -21.42 -3.51 2.22
N LEU A 139 -21.23 -2.25 1.80
CA LEU A 139 -20.13 -1.85 0.92
C LEU A 139 -18.77 -1.91 1.63
N ALA A 140 -18.68 -1.56 2.92
CA ALA A 140 -17.45 -1.67 3.69
C ALA A 140 -16.97 -3.13 3.76
N ASN A 141 -17.87 -4.06 4.09
CA ASN A 141 -17.59 -5.50 4.12
C ASN A 141 -17.21 -6.04 2.74
N TRP A 142 -17.90 -5.58 1.69
CA TRP A 142 -17.52 -5.94 0.32
C TRP A 142 -16.09 -5.50 -0.01
N ASN A 143 -15.73 -4.27 0.34
CA ASN A 143 -14.41 -3.72 0.05
C ASN A 143 -13.30 -4.36 0.88
N SER A 144 -13.57 -4.77 2.13
CA SER A 144 -12.60 -5.49 2.96
C SER A 144 -12.30 -6.88 2.40
N ASP A 145 -13.32 -7.57 1.91
CA ASP A 145 -13.20 -8.96 1.43
C ASP A 145 -12.67 -9.03 -0.01
N PHE A 146 -12.64 -7.90 -0.74
CA PHE A 146 -12.33 -7.85 -2.17
C PHE A 146 -11.02 -8.56 -2.56
N CYS A 147 -9.95 -8.41 -1.78
CA CYS A 147 -8.65 -9.02 -2.09
C CYS A 147 -8.43 -10.39 -1.46
N ARG A 148 -9.21 -10.76 -0.43
CA ARG A 148 -9.07 -12.03 0.30
C ARG A 148 -10.46 -12.54 0.69
N PRO A 149 -11.32 -12.89 -0.28
CA PRO A 149 -12.64 -13.38 0.06
C PRO A 149 -12.48 -14.72 0.78
N ALA A 150 -12.98 -14.81 2.00
CA ALA A 150 -13.00 -16.07 2.75
C ALA A 150 -13.69 -17.19 1.96
N PHE A 151 -14.70 -16.82 1.16
CA PHE A 151 -15.45 -17.69 0.27
C PHE A 151 -15.58 -17.06 -1.12
N PRO A 152 -14.61 -17.29 -2.04
CA PRO A 152 -14.58 -16.62 -3.35
C PRO A 152 -15.82 -16.86 -4.21
N GLN A 153 -16.40 -18.07 -4.16
CA GLN A 153 -17.60 -18.42 -4.93
C GLN A 153 -18.85 -17.68 -4.43
N GLU A 154 -19.01 -17.56 -3.12
CA GLU A 154 -20.12 -16.84 -2.51
C GLU A 154 -19.98 -15.33 -2.74
N PHE A 155 -18.76 -14.81 -2.65
CA PHE A 155 -18.45 -13.42 -2.95
C PHE A 155 -18.92 -13.02 -4.36
N VAL A 156 -18.55 -13.81 -5.38
CA VAL A 156 -18.99 -13.56 -6.77
C VAL A 156 -20.50 -13.69 -6.92
N LYS A 157 -21.12 -14.68 -6.25
CA LYS A 157 -22.58 -14.90 -6.28
C LYS A 157 -23.36 -13.74 -5.65
N ASN A 158 -22.82 -13.08 -4.64
CA ASN A 158 -23.47 -11.99 -3.90
C ASN A 158 -23.33 -10.62 -4.59
N ALA A 159 -22.42 -10.47 -5.56
CA ALA A 159 -22.19 -9.22 -6.28
C ALA A 159 -23.46 -8.63 -6.94
N PRO A 160 -24.29 -9.43 -7.67
CA PRO A 160 -25.51 -8.93 -8.30
C PRO A 160 -26.55 -8.47 -7.29
N GLU A 161 -26.68 -9.16 -6.16
CA GLU A 161 -27.63 -8.81 -5.10
C GLU A 161 -27.24 -7.47 -4.45
N LEU A 162 -25.97 -7.29 -4.10
CA LEU A 162 -25.46 -6.03 -3.57
C LEU A 162 -25.67 -4.88 -4.56
N LYS A 163 -25.42 -5.11 -5.85
CA LYS A 163 -25.66 -4.12 -6.92
C LYS A 163 -27.14 -3.75 -7.04
N GLN A 164 -28.04 -4.71 -6.91
CA GLN A 164 -29.48 -4.46 -6.92
C GLN A 164 -29.92 -3.63 -5.71
N GLN A 165 -29.46 -4.00 -4.51
CA GLN A 165 -29.73 -3.26 -3.28
C GLN A 165 -29.20 -1.82 -3.38
N LEU A 166 -27.95 -1.65 -3.86
CA LEU A 166 -27.34 -0.34 -4.09
C LEU A 166 -28.19 0.54 -5.02
N ASN A 167 -28.69 -0.02 -6.12
CA ASN A 167 -29.56 0.71 -7.04
C ASN A 167 -30.88 1.16 -6.39
N GLY A 168 -31.47 0.31 -5.53
CA GLY A 168 -32.65 0.65 -4.75
C GLY A 168 -32.38 1.82 -3.80
N VAL A 169 -31.31 1.71 -2.99
CA VAL A 169 -30.93 2.75 -2.02
C VAL A 169 -30.57 4.06 -2.71
N LEU A 170 -29.81 4.04 -3.80
CA LEU A 170 -29.48 5.24 -4.57
C LEU A 170 -30.73 5.92 -5.11
N THR A 171 -31.69 5.17 -5.66
CA THR A 171 -32.93 5.74 -6.21
C THR A 171 -33.72 6.45 -5.11
N ARG A 172 -33.79 5.85 -3.93
CA ARG A 172 -34.48 6.42 -2.76
C ARG A 172 -33.74 7.63 -2.18
N ALA A 173 -32.41 7.56 -2.08
CA ALA A 173 -31.58 8.67 -1.61
C ALA A 173 -31.69 9.92 -2.52
N ILE A 174 -31.80 9.73 -3.84
CA ILE A 174 -32.04 10.83 -4.79
C ILE A 174 -33.40 11.49 -4.54
N GLN A 175 -34.41 10.72 -4.15
CA GLN A 175 -35.77 11.23 -3.90
C GLN A 175 -35.87 11.98 -2.57
N ASP A 176 -35.18 11.49 -1.53
CA ASP A 176 -35.49 11.88 -0.15
C ASP A 176 -34.53 12.94 0.45
N ASN A 177 -33.21 12.93 0.21
CA ASN A 177 -32.31 14.01 0.67
C ASN A 177 -30.84 13.90 0.19
N LYS A 178 -30.16 15.04 0.00
CA LYS A 178 -28.72 15.10 -0.33
C LYS A 178 -27.80 14.72 0.83
N SER A 179 -28.18 15.02 2.08
CA SER A 179 -27.31 14.80 3.25
C SER A 179 -27.08 13.31 3.56
N THR A 180 -28.11 12.48 3.37
CA THR A 180 -28.06 11.04 3.67
C THR A 180 -27.18 10.27 2.69
N PHE A 181 -26.96 10.77 1.47
CA PHE A 181 -26.07 10.14 0.50
C PHE A 181 -24.59 10.18 0.93
N GLN A 182 -24.18 11.23 1.64
CA GLN A 182 -22.77 11.40 2.04
C GLN A 182 -22.27 10.25 2.94
N ILE A 183 -23.19 9.63 3.70
CA ILE A 183 -22.95 8.55 4.66
C ILE A 183 -22.15 7.38 4.10
N PHE A 184 -22.45 6.97 2.87
CA PHE A 184 -21.83 5.80 2.23
C PHE A 184 -21.07 6.17 0.96
N SER A 185 -20.88 7.47 0.70
CA SER A 185 -20.26 7.97 -0.53
C SER A 185 -18.81 7.51 -0.71
N LYS A 186 -18.06 7.36 0.39
CA LYS A 186 -16.70 6.82 0.41
C LYS A 186 -16.71 5.34 -0.01
N GLU A 187 -17.48 4.51 0.69
CA GLU A 187 -17.55 3.07 0.48
C GLU A 187 -18.12 2.74 -0.91
N LEU A 188 -19.05 3.55 -1.40
CA LEU A 188 -19.53 3.50 -2.78
C LEU A 188 -18.42 3.81 -3.77
N THR A 189 -17.63 4.86 -3.53
CA THR A 189 -16.50 5.23 -4.39
C THR A 189 -15.50 4.08 -4.48
N CYS A 190 -15.13 3.48 -3.34
CA CYS A 190 -14.28 2.29 -3.32
C CYS A 190 -14.92 1.13 -4.10
N TYR A 191 -16.20 0.83 -3.86
CA TYR A 191 -16.91 -0.25 -4.56
C TYR A 191 -16.88 -0.05 -6.09
N LEU A 192 -17.17 1.16 -6.57
CA LEU A 192 -17.22 1.46 -8.00
C LEU A 192 -15.85 1.33 -8.66
N LEU A 193 -14.82 1.85 -8.00
CA LEU A 193 -13.45 1.80 -8.50
C LEU A 193 -12.89 0.37 -8.46
N ASN A 194 -13.15 -0.37 -7.39
CA ASN A 194 -12.68 -1.76 -7.22
C ASN A 194 -13.35 -2.71 -8.21
N ASN A 195 -14.67 -2.60 -8.40
CA ASN A 195 -15.43 -3.46 -9.31
C ASN A 195 -15.43 -2.98 -10.78
N ARG A 196 -14.68 -1.92 -11.10
CA ARG A 196 -14.57 -1.36 -12.45
C ARG A 196 -15.92 -0.93 -13.06
N GLU A 197 -16.81 -0.38 -12.23
CA GLU A 197 -18.15 0.07 -12.61
C GLU A 197 -18.11 1.45 -13.31
N TRP A 198 -17.24 1.60 -14.30
CA TRP A 198 -16.93 2.88 -14.96
C TRP A 198 -18.16 3.50 -15.61
N SER A 199 -18.90 2.72 -16.39
CA SER A 199 -20.11 3.16 -17.10
C SER A 199 -21.17 3.64 -16.12
N PHE A 200 -21.33 2.92 -15.00
CA PHE A 200 -22.30 3.27 -13.97
C PHE A 200 -21.98 4.62 -13.34
N ALA A 201 -20.72 4.84 -12.94
CA ALA A 201 -20.29 6.11 -12.36
C ALA A 201 -20.48 7.29 -13.35
N VAL A 202 -20.06 7.12 -14.61
CA VAL A 202 -20.17 8.18 -15.62
C VAL A 202 -21.61 8.48 -16.02
N GLN A 203 -22.48 7.47 -16.14
CA GLN A 203 -23.85 7.68 -16.61
C GLN A 203 -24.81 8.07 -15.49
N ARG A 204 -24.65 7.48 -14.30
CA ARG A 204 -25.62 7.65 -13.21
C ARG A 204 -25.21 8.71 -12.21
N ILE A 205 -23.94 8.77 -11.80
CA ILE A 205 -23.48 9.72 -10.77
C ILE A 205 -23.27 11.09 -11.37
N LYS A 206 -22.52 11.19 -12.49
CA LYS A 206 -22.22 12.47 -13.15
C LYS A 206 -23.47 13.29 -13.46
N ASN A 207 -24.54 12.62 -13.89
CA ASN A 207 -25.78 13.26 -14.33
C ASN A 207 -26.75 13.57 -13.18
N GLN A 208 -26.37 13.28 -11.92
CA GLN A 208 -27.22 13.44 -10.75
C GLN A 208 -26.55 14.38 -9.73
N PRO A 209 -26.90 15.69 -9.71
CA PRO A 209 -26.28 16.68 -8.81
C PRO A 209 -26.39 16.32 -7.33
N LEU A 210 -27.45 15.58 -6.95
CA LEU A 210 -27.68 15.13 -5.57
C LEU A 210 -26.69 14.04 -5.12
N LEU A 211 -26.03 13.35 -6.06
CA LEU A 211 -25.02 12.32 -5.79
C LEU A 211 -23.58 12.86 -5.87
N THR A 212 -23.42 14.18 -5.90
CA THR A 212 -22.09 14.82 -5.99
C THR A 212 -21.49 15.03 -4.61
N THR A 213 -20.35 14.39 -4.38
CA THR A 213 -19.51 14.51 -3.18
C THR A 213 -18.04 14.53 -3.61
N PRO A 214 -17.11 14.99 -2.76
CA PRO A 214 -15.68 14.82 -2.98
C PRO A 214 -15.29 13.42 -3.47
N PHE A 215 -15.79 12.38 -2.78
CA PHE A 215 -15.49 10.98 -3.10
C PHE A 215 -16.06 10.57 -4.47
N THR A 216 -17.35 10.81 -4.71
CA THR A 216 -18.00 10.39 -5.95
C THR A 216 -17.50 11.15 -7.18
N ASN A 217 -17.04 12.40 -7.01
CA ASN A 217 -16.35 13.13 -8.07
C ASN A 217 -15.03 12.45 -8.46
N ILE A 218 -14.25 11.94 -7.49
CA ILE A 218 -13.05 11.13 -7.78
C ILE A 218 -13.45 9.88 -8.57
N ALA A 219 -14.48 9.15 -8.15
CA ALA A 219 -14.98 7.99 -8.90
C ALA A 219 -15.33 8.34 -10.34
N VAL A 220 -16.05 9.45 -10.57
CA VAL A 220 -16.43 9.90 -11.92
C VAL A 220 -15.20 10.24 -12.77
N ILE A 221 -14.20 10.94 -12.21
CA ILE A 221 -12.98 11.33 -12.94
C ILE A 221 -12.18 10.09 -13.36
N PHE A 222 -11.91 9.18 -12.42
CA PHE A 222 -11.20 7.94 -12.72
C PHE A 222 -11.99 7.05 -13.68
N SER A 223 -13.30 6.96 -13.51
CA SER A 223 -14.16 6.22 -14.43
C SER A 223 -14.14 6.80 -15.85
N PHE A 224 -14.11 8.13 -15.99
CA PHE A 224 -13.98 8.78 -17.29
C PHE A 224 -12.62 8.49 -17.92
N PHE A 225 -11.54 8.58 -17.14
CA PHE A 225 -10.20 8.21 -17.58
C PHE A 225 -10.14 6.77 -18.09
N PHE A 226 -10.63 5.80 -17.31
CA PHE A 226 -10.60 4.38 -17.70
C PHE A 226 -11.56 4.05 -18.83
N THR A 227 -12.72 4.71 -18.92
CA THR A 227 -13.62 4.59 -20.07
C THR A 227 -12.90 5.02 -21.35
N LYS A 228 -12.23 6.18 -21.33
CA LYS A 228 -11.46 6.67 -22.48
C LYS A 228 -10.30 5.73 -22.84
N LEU A 229 -9.58 5.24 -21.84
CA LEU A 229 -8.39 4.42 -22.05
C LEU A 229 -8.74 3.02 -22.59
N TYR A 230 -9.71 2.32 -21.98
CA TYR A 230 -9.97 0.91 -22.26
C TYR A 230 -11.20 0.65 -23.13
N ILE A 231 -12.27 1.41 -22.93
CA ILE A 231 -13.53 1.21 -23.67
C ILE A 231 -13.43 1.91 -25.03
N GLU A 232 -13.10 3.20 -25.03
CA GLU A 232 -12.99 3.99 -26.27
C GLU A 232 -11.63 3.83 -26.96
N LYS A 233 -10.62 3.28 -26.27
CA LYS A 233 -9.24 3.10 -26.76
C LYS A 233 -8.57 4.40 -27.24
N LYS A 234 -8.91 5.52 -26.60
CA LYS A 234 -8.39 6.85 -26.90
C LYS A 234 -7.34 7.27 -25.87
N LYS A 235 -6.13 6.73 -26.01
CA LYS A 235 -5.01 6.98 -25.08
C LYS A 235 -4.74 8.48 -24.86
N ASP A 236 -4.71 9.26 -25.94
CA ASP A 236 -4.40 10.69 -25.84
C ASP A 236 -5.48 11.50 -25.08
N GLU A 237 -6.77 11.21 -25.31
CA GLU A 237 -7.88 11.84 -24.57
C GLU A 237 -7.87 11.43 -23.08
N ALA A 238 -7.56 10.16 -22.79
CA ALA A 238 -7.40 9.69 -21.41
C ALA A 238 -6.23 10.41 -20.72
N PHE A 239 -5.09 10.51 -21.40
CA PHE A 239 -3.88 11.15 -20.86
C PHE A 239 -4.11 12.66 -20.65
N LYS A 240 -4.85 13.30 -21.55
CA LYS A 240 -5.32 14.68 -21.36
C LYS A 240 -6.20 14.82 -20.12
N THR A 241 -7.12 13.89 -19.89
CA THR A 241 -7.97 13.88 -18.68
C THR A 241 -7.13 13.78 -17.41
N ALA A 242 -6.17 12.86 -17.36
CA ALA A 242 -5.28 12.73 -16.20
C ALA A 242 -4.47 14.02 -15.97
N ARG A 243 -3.92 14.59 -17.04
CA ARG A 243 -3.13 15.83 -16.99
C ARG A 243 -3.93 17.06 -16.58
N GLU A 244 -5.15 17.20 -17.09
CA GLU A 244 -5.94 18.43 -16.89
C GLU A 244 -6.89 18.35 -15.70
N VAL A 245 -7.30 17.15 -15.30
CA VAL A 245 -8.34 16.94 -14.28
C VAL A 245 -7.76 16.27 -13.05
N ILE A 246 -7.15 15.08 -13.16
CA ILE A 246 -6.59 14.37 -11.99
C ILE A 246 -5.52 15.24 -11.30
N TRP A 247 -4.62 15.83 -12.08
CA TRP A 247 -3.63 16.78 -11.57
C TRP A 247 -4.27 17.96 -10.84
N LYS A 248 -5.16 18.71 -11.50
CA LYS A 248 -5.79 19.90 -10.90
C LYS A 248 -6.60 19.59 -9.65
N VAL A 249 -7.16 18.38 -9.58
CA VAL A 249 -8.06 17.95 -8.51
C VAL A 249 -7.30 17.44 -7.29
N LEU A 250 -6.22 16.67 -7.50
CA LEU A 250 -5.50 16.01 -6.41
C LEU A 250 -4.30 16.83 -5.92
N THR A 251 -3.55 17.49 -6.80
CA THR A 251 -2.33 18.24 -6.42
C THR A 251 -2.57 19.28 -5.32
N PRO A 252 -3.69 20.04 -5.31
CA PRO A 252 -3.97 21.00 -4.23
C PRO A 252 -4.06 20.36 -2.83
N THR A 253 -4.41 19.07 -2.72
CA THR A 253 -4.41 18.33 -1.44
C THR A 253 -2.99 18.13 -0.88
N PHE A 254 -1.97 18.20 -1.73
CA PHE A 254 -0.55 18.05 -1.39
C PHE A 254 0.18 19.39 -1.26
N ASP A 255 -0.48 20.53 -1.47
CA ASP A 255 0.15 21.85 -1.26
C ASP A 255 0.24 22.16 0.25
N LYS A 256 1.36 22.70 0.71
CA LYS A 256 1.57 23.10 2.10
C LYS A 256 0.94 24.47 2.40
N LEU A 257 1.02 25.40 1.45
CA LEU A 257 0.61 26.79 1.62
C LEU A 257 -0.85 27.00 1.21
N LYS A 258 -1.25 26.50 0.03
CA LYS A 258 -2.57 26.77 -0.55
C LYS A 258 -3.66 25.83 -0.05
N PHE A 259 -3.29 24.74 0.62
CA PHE A 259 -4.27 23.81 1.17
C PHE A 259 -5.15 24.50 2.21
N GLY A 260 -6.46 24.50 1.96
CA GLY A 260 -7.46 25.13 2.84
C GLY A 260 -7.63 26.65 2.64
N GLN A 261 -6.83 27.30 1.79
CA GLN A 261 -6.98 28.75 1.51
C GLN A 261 -8.18 29.06 0.60
N ASP A 262 -8.44 28.21 -0.40
CA ASP A 262 -9.62 28.29 -1.25
C ASP A 262 -10.34 26.92 -1.29
N PRO A 263 -11.55 26.79 -0.71
CA PRO A 263 -12.33 25.56 -0.74
C PRO A 263 -12.64 25.06 -2.16
N ARG A 264 -12.54 25.92 -3.18
CA ARG A 264 -12.79 25.56 -4.58
C ARG A 264 -11.59 24.90 -5.25
N GLN A 265 -10.40 25.05 -4.69
CA GLN A 265 -9.17 24.47 -5.24
C GLN A 265 -8.95 23.02 -4.77
N CYS A 266 -9.36 22.69 -3.54
CA CYS A 266 -9.16 21.37 -2.98
C CYS A 266 -10.46 20.56 -3.02
N MET A 267 -10.53 19.55 -3.91
CA MET A 267 -11.73 18.74 -4.04
C MET A 267 -11.91 17.76 -2.87
N ILE A 268 -10.81 17.29 -2.26
CA ILE A 268 -10.81 16.33 -1.16
C ILE A 268 -9.75 16.70 -0.12
N GLY A 269 -10.13 16.65 1.16
CA GLY A 269 -9.20 16.87 2.27
C GLY A 269 -8.17 15.75 2.43
N LYS A 270 -7.12 16.00 3.21
CA LYS A 270 -6.02 15.06 3.47
C LYS A 270 -6.50 13.72 4.06
N GLU A 271 -7.14 13.76 5.24
CA GLU A 271 -7.64 12.55 5.90
C GLU A 271 -8.71 11.79 5.09
N PRO A 272 -9.70 12.46 4.45
CA PRO A 272 -10.60 11.80 3.50
C PRO A 272 -9.89 11.06 2.37
N LEU A 273 -8.81 11.63 1.80
CA LEU A 273 -8.05 10.97 0.73
C LEU A 273 -7.33 9.71 1.23
N LEU A 274 -6.71 9.75 2.42
CA LEU A 274 -6.09 8.58 3.04
C LEU A 274 -7.11 7.46 3.26
N ASN A 275 -8.24 7.80 3.87
CA ASN A 275 -9.35 6.88 4.10
C ASN A 275 -9.86 6.25 2.80
N LEU A 276 -9.90 7.02 1.70
CA LEU A 276 -10.28 6.50 0.38
C LEU A 276 -9.26 5.49 -0.13
N ILE A 277 -7.96 5.83 -0.08
CA ILE A 277 -6.87 4.96 -0.54
C ILE A 277 -6.86 3.62 0.22
N GLU A 278 -7.10 3.64 1.54
CA GLU A 278 -7.24 2.43 2.36
C GLU A 278 -8.33 1.47 1.84
N GLY A 279 -9.40 1.98 1.24
CA GLY A 279 -10.48 1.18 0.68
C GLY A 279 -10.27 0.72 -0.77
N LEU A 280 -9.24 1.25 -1.45
CA LEU A 280 -8.95 0.88 -2.85
C LEU A 280 -8.16 -0.41 -2.94
N LYS A 281 -8.54 -1.24 -3.90
CA LYS A 281 -8.09 -2.63 -4.08
C LYS A 281 -7.93 -3.03 -5.55
N ASP A 282 -8.45 -2.24 -6.50
CA ASP A 282 -8.19 -2.49 -7.92
C ASP A 282 -6.75 -2.07 -8.31
N LEU A 283 -6.10 -2.96 -9.05
CA LEU A 283 -4.70 -2.80 -9.46
C LEU A 283 -4.48 -1.60 -10.37
N GLU A 284 -5.38 -1.31 -11.30
CA GLU A 284 -5.18 -0.21 -12.25
C GLU A 284 -5.41 1.15 -11.60
N VAL A 285 -6.43 1.26 -10.73
CA VAL A 285 -6.68 2.46 -9.94
C VAL A 285 -5.48 2.79 -9.05
N LEU A 286 -5.00 1.80 -8.29
CA LEU A 286 -3.83 1.96 -7.42
C LEU A 286 -2.58 2.29 -8.23
N ASN A 287 -2.39 1.70 -9.41
CA ASN A 287 -1.22 1.99 -10.25
C ASN A 287 -1.20 3.44 -10.76
N ILE A 288 -2.37 4.01 -11.11
CA ILE A 288 -2.46 5.43 -11.46
C ILE A 288 -2.15 6.33 -10.26
N LEU A 289 -2.66 5.99 -9.06
CA LEU A 289 -2.37 6.76 -7.85
C LEU A 289 -0.89 6.68 -7.45
N ILE A 290 -0.29 5.49 -7.47
CA ILE A 290 1.14 5.27 -7.22
C ILE A 290 1.96 6.08 -8.23
N GLY A 291 1.62 6.02 -9.52
CA GLY A 291 2.30 6.81 -10.56
C GLY A 291 2.22 8.31 -10.29
N PHE A 292 1.03 8.82 -9.97
CA PHE A 292 0.81 10.24 -9.65
C PHE A 292 1.65 10.71 -8.45
N VAL A 293 1.57 9.97 -7.33
CA VAL A 293 2.25 10.36 -6.08
C VAL A 293 3.77 10.18 -6.22
N SER A 294 4.24 9.13 -6.91
CA SER A 294 5.67 8.94 -7.20
C SER A 294 6.23 10.04 -8.10
N PHE A 295 5.44 10.54 -9.05
CA PHE A 295 5.81 11.68 -9.87
C PHE A 295 5.98 12.95 -9.03
N LEU A 296 5.06 13.24 -8.11
CA LEU A 296 5.18 14.37 -7.16
C LEU A 296 6.44 14.24 -6.30
N TYR A 297 6.74 13.04 -5.82
CA TYR A 297 7.91 12.81 -4.98
C TYR A 297 9.23 12.99 -5.74
N ASN A 298 9.32 12.41 -6.94
CA ASN A 298 10.47 12.58 -7.82
C ASN A 298 10.67 14.06 -8.17
N PHE A 299 9.59 14.81 -8.32
CA PHE A 299 9.67 16.25 -8.55
C PHE A 299 10.30 17.00 -7.38
N VAL A 300 9.77 16.84 -6.17
CA VAL A 300 10.34 17.44 -4.95
C VAL A 300 11.83 17.12 -4.86
N ILE A 301 12.20 15.85 -5.04
CA ILE A 301 13.60 15.43 -5.02
C ILE A 301 14.41 16.16 -6.09
N THR A 302 13.92 16.26 -7.32
CA THR A 302 14.68 16.87 -8.43
C THR A 302 14.73 18.39 -8.42
N THR A 303 13.77 19.06 -7.77
CA THR A 303 13.76 20.52 -7.65
C THR A 303 14.49 21.00 -6.40
N ASP A 304 14.31 20.33 -5.27
CA ASP A 304 14.92 20.74 -4.00
C ASP A 304 16.36 20.22 -3.86
N LEU A 305 16.67 19.07 -4.48
CA LEU A 305 18.05 18.62 -4.69
C LEU A 305 18.42 18.96 -6.14
N LYS A 306 19.15 20.06 -6.34
CA LYS A 306 19.62 20.56 -7.66
C LYS A 306 19.80 19.44 -8.70
N PRO A 307 19.20 19.57 -9.90
CA PRO A 307 19.31 18.53 -10.93
C PRO A 307 20.74 18.52 -11.47
N LEU A 308 21.48 17.45 -11.20
CA LEU A 308 22.72 17.16 -11.92
C LEU A 308 22.37 16.33 -13.14
N LYS A 309 22.72 16.88 -14.32
CA LYS A 309 22.62 16.22 -15.62
C LYS A 309 23.05 14.76 -15.46
N SER A 310 22.10 13.86 -15.72
CA SER A 310 22.32 12.42 -15.84
C SER A 310 23.46 12.17 -16.83
N ASN A 311 24.64 11.86 -16.32
CA ASN A 311 25.70 11.22 -17.08
C ASN A 311 26.53 10.42 -16.08
N ILE A 312 26.27 9.11 -16.06
CA ILE A 312 27.10 8.09 -15.42
C ILE A 312 28.57 8.16 -15.91
N ASN A 313 28.85 8.93 -16.97
CA ASN A 313 30.19 9.21 -17.51
C ASN A 313 30.96 10.36 -16.82
N ALA A 314 30.37 11.09 -15.87
CA ALA A 314 31.05 12.23 -15.22
C ALA A 314 32.10 11.84 -14.15
N PHE A 315 32.30 10.54 -13.89
CA PHE A 315 33.38 10.07 -13.01
C PHE A 315 34.79 10.18 -13.63
N ALA A 316 34.90 10.59 -14.90
CA ALA A 316 36.19 10.67 -15.60
C ALA A 316 36.90 12.03 -15.47
N GLU A 317 36.25 13.09 -14.99
CA GLU A 317 36.85 14.44 -14.97
C GLU A 317 36.48 15.19 -13.68
N THR A 318 37.17 14.92 -12.58
CA THR A 318 37.34 15.89 -11.47
C THR A 318 38.68 15.64 -10.78
N ASP A 319 39.77 16.00 -11.48
CA ASP A 319 41.01 16.42 -10.82
C ASP A 319 40.89 17.93 -10.53
N SER A 320 40.47 18.28 -9.33
CA SER A 320 40.93 19.49 -8.62
C SER A 320 40.38 19.51 -7.20
N THR A 321 41.34 19.38 -6.28
CA THR A 321 41.41 19.96 -4.94
C THR A 321 40.20 20.82 -4.50
N ASP A 322 39.49 20.37 -3.47
CA ASP A 322 39.24 21.19 -2.28
C ASP A 322 38.81 20.33 -1.08
N ASN A 323 39.47 20.58 0.05
CA ASN A 323 39.27 19.92 1.33
C ASN A 323 37.96 20.40 1.98
N VAL A 324 36.93 19.56 2.01
CA VAL A 324 35.74 19.73 2.86
C VAL A 324 35.34 18.38 3.47
N SER A 325 34.95 18.42 4.75
CA SER A 325 34.54 17.35 5.68
C SER A 325 34.19 15.96 5.10
N SER A 326 35.08 14.99 5.32
CA SER A 326 35.22 13.76 4.54
C SER A 326 34.34 12.55 4.93
N THR A 327 33.17 12.72 5.54
CA THR A 327 32.27 11.56 5.82
C THR A 327 30.81 11.77 5.43
N GLU A 328 30.28 12.99 5.45
CA GLU A 328 28.91 13.27 4.97
C GLU A 328 28.82 13.48 3.45
N ASP A 329 29.95 13.78 2.79
CA ASP A 329 29.96 14.05 1.35
C ASP A 329 30.03 12.79 0.48
N SER A 330 30.63 11.69 0.97
CA SER A 330 30.85 10.48 0.17
C SER A 330 29.58 9.64 -0.05
N SER A 331 28.76 9.48 0.99
CA SER A 331 27.44 8.82 0.92
C SER A 331 26.47 9.60 0.02
N ASN A 332 26.49 10.93 0.13
CA ASN A 332 25.73 11.82 -0.73
C ASN A 332 26.17 11.75 -2.19
N LEU A 333 27.48 11.60 -2.47
CA LEU A 333 28.00 11.43 -3.83
C LEU A 333 27.54 10.11 -4.47
N LEU A 334 27.53 9.01 -3.70
CA LEU A 334 27.05 7.69 -4.14
C LEU A 334 25.55 7.68 -4.43
N LEU A 335 24.75 8.25 -3.53
CA LEU A 335 23.30 8.36 -3.70
C LEU A 335 22.94 9.31 -4.85
N ARG A 336 23.78 10.32 -5.13
CA ARG A 336 23.66 11.15 -6.33
C ARG A 336 24.01 10.40 -7.62
N ALA A 337 24.97 9.47 -7.58
CA ALA A 337 25.38 8.70 -8.75
C ALA A 337 24.30 7.71 -9.23
N VAL A 338 23.56 7.09 -8.30
CA VAL A 338 22.49 6.10 -8.61
C VAL A 338 21.08 6.72 -8.59
N GLY A 339 20.93 7.90 -7.97
CA GLY A 339 19.69 8.67 -7.90
C GLY A 339 18.68 8.11 -6.89
N ARG A 340 17.96 9.01 -6.20
CA ARG A 340 16.90 8.69 -5.21
C ARG A 340 15.49 8.66 -5.81
N THR A 341 15.37 8.56 -7.14
CA THR A 341 14.08 8.57 -7.82
C THR A 341 13.33 7.26 -7.63
N ILE A 342 12.03 7.34 -7.41
CA ILE A 342 11.13 6.21 -7.31
C ILE A 342 10.69 5.79 -8.72
N TYR A 343 10.58 4.48 -8.96
CA TYR A 343 10.02 3.91 -10.18
C TYR A 343 8.67 4.55 -10.55
N LEU A 344 8.55 4.91 -11.82
CA LEU A 344 7.38 5.60 -12.35
C LEU A 344 6.77 4.79 -13.49
N ASP A 345 5.68 4.07 -13.22
CA ASP A 345 4.94 3.42 -14.30
C ASP A 345 4.22 4.45 -15.17
N ASN A 346 4.10 4.13 -16.46
CA ASN A 346 3.56 5.03 -17.49
C ASN A 346 4.23 6.41 -17.47
N ALA A 347 5.56 6.48 -17.41
CA ALA A 347 6.32 7.73 -17.38
C ALA A 347 5.87 8.76 -18.45
N GLU A 348 5.51 8.31 -19.66
CA GLU A 348 4.93 9.16 -20.73
C GLU A 348 3.72 9.98 -20.27
N LEU A 349 2.84 9.39 -19.45
CA LEU A 349 1.66 10.06 -18.90
C LEU A 349 2.06 11.25 -18.04
N TRP A 350 3.00 11.02 -17.13
CA TRP A 350 3.36 11.97 -16.09
C TRP A 350 4.37 13.02 -16.58
N GLN A 351 5.31 12.64 -17.45
CA GLN A 351 6.23 13.58 -18.12
C GLN A 351 5.46 14.61 -18.97
N SER A 352 4.27 14.26 -19.45
CA SER A 352 3.44 15.22 -20.18
C SER A 352 2.87 16.35 -19.30
N ILE A 353 2.87 16.18 -17.97
CA ILE A 353 2.44 17.17 -16.97
C ILE A 353 3.58 18.14 -16.64
N SER A 354 4.86 17.74 -16.71
CA SER A 354 6.00 18.60 -16.37
C SER A 354 6.18 19.80 -17.32
N ILE A 355 5.44 19.84 -18.43
CA ILE A 355 5.41 20.93 -19.42
C ILE A 355 4.40 22.01 -19.02
N LEU A 356 3.50 21.75 -18.07
CA LEU A 356 2.49 22.73 -17.65
C LEU A 356 3.10 23.81 -16.74
N ASP A 357 2.93 25.10 -17.09
CA ASP A 357 3.42 26.22 -16.27
C ASP A 357 2.79 26.27 -14.86
N THR A 358 1.58 25.71 -14.70
CA THR A 358 0.89 25.61 -13.40
C THR A 358 1.62 24.73 -12.39
N TYR A 359 2.50 23.85 -12.87
CA TYR A 359 3.28 22.90 -12.07
C TYR A 359 4.27 23.58 -11.11
N LYS A 360 4.81 24.75 -11.48
CA LYS A 360 5.84 25.47 -10.71
C LYS A 360 5.30 26.29 -9.53
N SER A 361 3.98 26.27 -9.30
CA SER A 361 3.33 27.16 -8.33
C SER A 361 2.92 26.50 -7.01
N TYR A 362 3.16 25.19 -6.86
CA TYR A 362 2.78 24.41 -5.68
C TYR A 362 4.02 24.18 -4.81
N GLU A 363 3.90 24.47 -3.51
CA GLU A 363 4.90 24.06 -2.51
C GLU A 363 4.41 22.75 -1.89
N ILE A 364 5.04 21.63 -2.25
CA ILE A 364 4.55 20.30 -1.88
C ILE A 364 4.86 19.99 -0.41
N ASP A 365 3.84 19.57 0.34
CA ASP A 365 3.94 19.05 1.69
C ASP A 365 4.56 17.64 1.68
N VAL A 366 5.88 17.59 1.87
CA VAL A 366 6.68 16.36 1.81
C VAL A 366 6.25 15.35 2.89
N ASP A 367 5.93 15.81 4.10
CA ASP A 367 5.53 14.92 5.20
C ASP A 367 4.22 14.20 4.88
N TYR A 368 3.24 14.95 4.34
CA TYR A 368 1.99 14.36 3.89
C TYR A 368 2.19 13.45 2.67
N LEU A 369 3.04 13.85 1.72
CA LEU A 369 3.38 13.04 0.56
C LEU A 369 3.98 11.68 0.96
N GLU A 370 4.92 11.66 1.90
CA GLU A 370 5.48 10.43 2.44
C GLU A 370 4.44 9.59 3.18
N LYS A 371 3.52 10.21 3.94
CA LYS A 371 2.40 9.49 4.58
C LYS A 371 1.54 8.75 3.54
N VAL A 372 1.23 9.41 2.42
CA VAL A 372 0.46 8.79 1.32
C VAL A 372 1.26 7.68 0.62
N LEU A 373 2.56 7.87 0.37
CA LEU A 373 3.41 6.84 -0.22
C LEU A 373 3.55 5.59 0.65
N ASN A 374 3.67 5.76 1.97
CA ASN A 374 3.68 4.63 2.91
C ASN A 374 2.37 3.83 2.82
N LEU A 375 1.23 4.53 2.85
CA LEU A 375 -0.07 3.87 2.71
C LEU A 375 -0.20 3.14 1.37
N LEU A 376 0.24 3.75 0.26
CA LEU A 376 0.22 3.10 -1.06
C LEU A 376 1.17 1.90 -1.14
N SER A 377 2.32 1.94 -0.47
CA SER A 377 3.24 0.80 -0.33
C SER A 377 2.57 -0.36 0.42
N GLU A 378 1.87 -0.07 1.53
CA GLU A 378 1.10 -1.07 2.27
C GLU A 378 -0.02 -1.67 1.42
N GLN A 379 -0.80 -0.83 0.70
CA GLN A 379 -1.85 -1.31 -0.20
C GLN A 379 -1.29 -2.18 -1.32
N ALA A 380 -0.18 -1.77 -1.95
CA ALA A 380 0.48 -2.55 -2.98
C ALA A 380 0.94 -3.93 -2.46
N SER A 381 1.44 -3.98 -1.22
CA SER A 381 1.85 -5.23 -0.55
C SER A 381 0.66 -6.17 -0.30
N LEU A 382 -0.49 -5.62 0.06
CA LEU A 382 -1.70 -6.38 0.37
C LEU A 382 -2.38 -6.93 -0.89
N VAL A 383 -2.49 -6.10 -1.92
CA VAL A 383 -3.26 -6.37 -3.14
C VAL A 383 -2.45 -7.18 -4.15
N GLY A 384 -1.19 -6.79 -4.37
CA GLY A 384 -0.35 -7.31 -5.45
C GLY A 384 1.11 -7.46 -5.03
N PRO A 385 1.41 -8.32 -4.04
CA PRO A 385 2.76 -8.44 -3.47
C PRO A 385 3.82 -8.83 -4.50
N VAL A 386 3.43 -9.53 -5.57
CA VAL A 386 4.34 -9.99 -6.65
C VAL A 386 4.19 -9.18 -7.94
N TYR A 387 3.42 -8.09 -7.92
CA TYR A 387 3.24 -7.24 -9.10
C TYR A 387 4.50 -6.39 -9.33
N LEU A 388 5.20 -6.68 -10.43
CA LEU A 388 6.56 -6.20 -10.66
C LEU A 388 6.72 -4.67 -10.61
N PRO A 389 5.86 -3.83 -11.25
CA PRO A 389 5.95 -2.38 -11.11
C PRO A 389 5.86 -1.88 -9.66
N TRP A 390 5.06 -2.55 -8.84
CA TRP A 390 4.89 -2.18 -7.43
C TRP A 390 6.05 -2.65 -6.57
N LEU A 391 6.64 -3.80 -6.87
CA LEU A 391 7.89 -4.23 -6.24
C LEU A 391 9.01 -3.21 -6.49
N CYS A 392 9.18 -2.77 -7.74
CA CYS A 392 10.14 -1.71 -8.08
C CYS A 392 9.85 -0.40 -7.32
N PHE A 393 8.60 0.05 -7.35
CA PHE A 393 8.15 1.23 -6.60
C PHE A 393 8.48 1.14 -5.11
N ARG A 394 8.12 0.04 -4.45
CA ARG A 394 8.35 -0.16 -3.01
C ARG A 394 9.83 -0.24 -2.69
N ALA A 395 10.61 -0.94 -3.51
CA ALA A 395 12.05 -1.06 -3.34
C ALA A 395 12.72 0.32 -3.45
N ASP A 396 12.38 1.09 -4.47
CA ASP A 396 12.92 2.43 -4.68
C ASP A 396 12.50 3.41 -3.60
N PHE A 397 11.25 3.31 -3.12
CA PHE A 397 10.79 4.15 -2.02
C PHE A 397 11.52 3.81 -0.71
N ALA A 398 11.69 2.52 -0.39
CA ALA A 398 12.50 2.09 0.75
C ALA A 398 13.95 2.58 0.63
N PHE A 399 14.52 2.49 -0.59
CA PHE A 399 15.87 2.99 -0.88
C PHE A 399 15.98 4.51 -0.70
N ALA A 400 15.02 5.28 -1.20
CA ALA A 400 14.98 6.73 -1.06
C ALA A 400 14.87 7.18 0.40
N ARG A 401 14.21 6.38 1.26
CA ARG A 401 14.11 6.57 2.71
C ARG A 401 15.26 5.95 3.50
N GLU A 402 16.32 5.53 2.83
CA GLU A 402 17.54 4.98 3.44
C GLU A 402 17.28 3.68 4.26
N ARG A 403 16.18 2.98 3.98
CA ARG A 403 15.86 1.66 4.54
C ARG A 403 16.49 0.57 3.69
N TYR A 404 17.82 0.51 3.70
CA TYR A 404 18.59 -0.34 2.77
C TYR A 404 18.36 -1.84 2.93
N GLU A 405 18.00 -2.31 4.12
CA GLU A 405 17.66 -3.72 4.34
C GLU A 405 16.33 -4.09 3.65
N GLU A 406 15.29 -3.29 3.88
CA GLU A 406 13.99 -3.43 3.23
C GLU A 406 14.11 -3.28 1.70
N ALA A 407 14.90 -2.30 1.24
CA ALA A 407 15.16 -2.09 -0.18
C ALA A 407 15.88 -3.29 -0.81
N ALA A 408 16.92 -3.83 -0.16
CA ALA A 408 17.65 -5.00 -0.64
C ALA A 408 16.73 -6.22 -0.76
N LEU A 409 15.88 -6.46 0.23
CA LEU A 409 14.87 -7.53 0.18
C LEU A 409 13.94 -7.36 -1.02
N LEU A 410 13.36 -6.19 -1.21
CA LEU A 410 12.41 -5.92 -2.30
C LEU A 410 13.08 -5.97 -3.68
N TYR A 411 14.34 -5.52 -3.82
CA TYR A 411 15.09 -5.68 -5.07
C TYR A 411 15.39 -7.15 -5.37
N LEU A 412 15.73 -7.95 -4.35
CA LEU A 412 15.90 -9.40 -4.52
C LEU A 412 14.57 -10.07 -4.91
N GLU A 413 13.45 -9.71 -4.29
CA GLU A 413 12.11 -10.17 -4.70
C GLU A 413 11.81 -9.78 -6.15
N THR A 414 12.17 -8.57 -6.56
CA THR A 414 12.03 -8.06 -7.93
C THR A 414 12.85 -8.91 -8.91
N ILE A 415 14.12 -9.18 -8.60
CA ILE A 415 15.02 -10.02 -9.42
C ILE A 415 14.47 -11.44 -9.52
N ILE A 416 14.00 -12.01 -8.41
CA ILE A 416 13.41 -13.36 -8.39
C ILE A 416 12.12 -13.40 -9.22
N ALA A 417 11.26 -12.38 -9.12
CA ALA A 417 10.04 -12.28 -9.91
C ALA A 417 10.34 -12.16 -11.42
N LEU A 418 11.40 -11.45 -11.78
CA LEU A 418 11.91 -11.31 -13.15
C LEU A 418 12.49 -12.62 -13.71
N ASP A 419 13.40 -13.26 -12.97
CA ASP A 419 14.16 -14.45 -13.39
C ASP A 419 13.27 -15.70 -13.48
N ARG A 420 12.37 -15.86 -12.50
CA ARG A 420 11.67 -17.13 -12.35
C ARG A 420 10.47 -17.32 -13.26
N GLY A 421 9.72 -16.29 -13.61
CA GLY A 421 8.34 -16.50 -14.08
C GLY A 421 7.49 -17.41 -13.17
N LEU A 422 7.89 -17.66 -11.90
CA LEU A 422 7.39 -18.73 -11.01
C LEU A 422 6.09 -18.40 -10.27
N PHE A 423 5.42 -17.31 -10.64
CA PHE A 423 4.00 -17.13 -10.33
C PHE A 423 3.22 -17.04 -11.64
N GLN A 424 3.29 -18.12 -12.44
CA GLN A 424 2.21 -18.50 -13.34
C GLN A 424 0.98 -18.81 -12.47
N THR A 425 0.25 -17.78 -12.05
CA THR A 425 -1.20 -17.95 -11.89
C THR A 425 -1.73 -18.19 -13.28
N SER A 426 -2.07 -19.46 -13.55
CA SER A 426 -2.83 -19.95 -14.70
C SER A 426 -3.63 -18.85 -15.42
N LEU A 427 -3.08 -18.32 -16.50
CA LEU A 427 -3.83 -17.70 -17.58
C LEU A 427 -3.32 -18.36 -18.84
N ASP A 428 -3.75 -19.62 -19.00
CA ASP A 428 -3.64 -20.34 -20.25
C ASP A 428 -4.30 -19.53 -21.37
N GLY A 429 -3.59 -19.40 -22.49
CA GLY A 429 -4.25 -19.49 -23.79
C GLY A 429 -4.53 -18.21 -24.57
N THR A 430 -3.96 -17.04 -24.26
CA THR A 430 -4.00 -15.93 -25.24
C THR A 430 -2.63 -15.30 -25.46
N SER A 431 -2.24 -15.23 -26.73
CA SER A 431 -1.03 -14.59 -27.27
C SER A 431 -0.85 -13.10 -26.89
N ALA A 432 -1.81 -12.50 -26.17
CA ALA A 432 -1.74 -11.16 -25.60
C ALA A 432 -0.96 -11.09 -24.26
N GLY A 433 -0.93 -12.16 -23.46
CA GLY A 433 -0.26 -12.18 -22.15
C GLY A 433 1.27 -12.24 -22.25
N ILE A 434 1.79 -12.88 -23.30
CA ILE A 434 3.23 -13.00 -23.56
C ILE A 434 3.81 -11.64 -23.98
N THR A 435 3.07 -10.85 -24.75
CA THR A 435 3.45 -9.50 -25.18
C THR A 435 3.43 -8.50 -24.03
N ALA A 436 2.46 -8.58 -23.11
CA ALA A 436 2.42 -7.74 -21.91
C ALA A 436 3.60 -8.05 -20.96
N LYS A 437 3.91 -9.34 -20.73
CA LYS A 437 5.08 -9.77 -19.94
C LYS A 437 6.39 -9.26 -20.54
N GLN A 438 6.57 -9.39 -21.85
CA GLN A 438 7.75 -8.85 -22.55
C GLN A 438 7.80 -7.32 -22.53
N GLN A 439 6.66 -6.62 -22.54
CA GLN A 439 6.61 -5.17 -22.46
C GLN A 439 6.95 -4.63 -21.06
N ILE A 440 6.51 -5.31 -19.99
CA ILE A 440 6.84 -4.92 -18.61
C ILE A 440 8.32 -5.19 -18.32
N CYS A 441 8.84 -6.37 -18.69
CA CYS A 441 10.28 -6.66 -18.52
C CYS A 441 11.18 -5.73 -19.36
N LYS A 442 10.70 -5.22 -20.51
CA LYS A 442 11.43 -4.22 -21.32
C LYS A 442 11.41 -2.81 -20.72
N LYS A 443 10.51 -2.51 -19.79
CA LYS A 443 10.38 -1.18 -19.16
C LYS A 443 11.19 -1.05 -17.86
N VAL A 444 11.60 -2.16 -17.26
CA VAL A 444 12.38 -2.16 -16.02
C VAL A 444 13.87 -2.13 -16.34
N ASP A 445 14.56 -1.11 -15.85
CA ASP A 445 16.01 -1.00 -15.94
C ASP A 445 16.66 -1.93 -14.89
N ILE A 446 17.05 -3.12 -15.33
CA ILE A 446 17.66 -4.15 -14.49
C ILE A 446 19.03 -3.70 -13.98
N ASP A 447 19.78 -2.93 -14.78
CA ASP A 447 21.10 -2.42 -14.40
C ASP A 447 20.97 -1.38 -13.28
N LEU A 448 19.91 -0.55 -13.31
CA LEU A 448 19.59 0.36 -12.19
C LEU A 448 19.25 -0.42 -10.90
N ILE A 449 18.48 -1.51 -11.00
CA ILE A 449 18.15 -2.37 -9.84
C ILE A 449 19.42 -2.93 -9.20
N TYR A 450 20.32 -3.50 -10.00
CA TYR A 450 21.58 -4.05 -9.48
C TYR A 450 22.49 -2.96 -8.88
N SER A 451 22.49 -1.75 -9.45
CA SER A 451 23.21 -0.61 -8.89
C SER A 451 22.66 -0.20 -7.51
N ARG A 452 21.34 -0.11 -7.36
CA ARG A 452 20.70 0.21 -6.08
C ARG A 452 20.87 -0.89 -5.05
N LEU A 453 20.84 -2.15 -5.47
CA LEU A 453 21.14 -3.29 -4.62
C LEU A 453 22.59 -3.27 -4.14
N ALA A 454 23.56 -2.96 -5.02
CA ALA A 454 24.96 -2.81 -4.64
C ALA A 454 25.17 -1.70 -3.60
N VAL A 455 24.54 -0.54 -3.80
CA VAL A 455 24.57 0.56 -2.83
C VAL A 455 23.90 0.15 -1.51
N SER A 456 22.80 -0.60 -1.56
CA SER A 456 22.14 -1.12 -0.35
C SER A 456 23.07 -2.06 0.42
N PHE A 457 23.73 -2.99 -0.24
CA PHE A 457 24.73 -3.87 0.39
C PHE A 457 25.92 -3.09 0.99
N TYR A 458 26.36 -2.02 0.35
CA TYR A 458 27.38 -1.14 0.92
C TYR A 458 26.95 -0.54 2.26
N PHE A 459 25.74 0.03 2.34
CA PHE A 459 25.22 0.58 3.60
C PHE A 459 24.93 -0.49 4.66
N LEU A 460 24.66 -1.73 4.23
CA LEU A 460 24.59 -2.91 5.10
C LEU A 460 25.98 -3.46 5.49
N ARG A 461 27.07 -2.78 5.12
CA ARG A 461 28.46 -3.17 5.39
C ARG A 461 28.86 -4.51 4.75
N MET A 462 28.33 -4.79 3.57
CA MET A 462 28.61 -5.98 2.75
C MET A 462 29.29 -5.62 1.41
N PRO A 463 30.51 -5.04 1.43
CA PRO A 463 31.11 -4.46 0.23
C PRO A 463 31.61 -5.52 -0.77
N THR A 464 31.95 -6.73 -0.34
CA THR A 464 32.31 -7.83 -1.23
C THR A 464 31.08 -8.30 -2.02
N LEU A 465 29.92 -8.41 -1.35
CA LEU A 465 28.66 -8.70 -2.02
C LEU A 465 28.23 -7.57 -2.97
N ALA A 466 28.40 -6.31 -2.55
CA ALA A 466 28.16 -5.14 -3.41
C ALA A 466 29.03 -5.15 -4.67
N ALA A 467 30.29 -5.60 -4.56
CA ALA A 467 31.18 -5.76 -5.71
C ALA A 467 30.72 -6.90 -6.64
N ILE A 468 30.37 -8.05 -6.07
CA ILE A 468 30.01 -9.24 -6.84
C ILE A 468 28.68 -9.08 -7.57
N ILE A 469 27.68 -8.45 -6.95
CA ILE A 469 26.40 -8.20 -7.62
C ILE A 469 26.57 -7.29 -8.85
N GLY A 470 27.62 -6.45 -8.86
CA GLY A 470 28.02 -5.64 -10.00
C GLY A 470 28.25 -6.43 -11.29
N GLN A 471 28.61 -7.71 -11.24
CA GLN A 471 28.81 -8.53 -12.45
C GLN A 471 27.51 -8.96 -13.14
N MET A 472 26.36 -8.73 -12.48
CA MET A 472 25.04 -9.05 -13.00
C MET A 472 24.54 -8.04 -14.03
N HIS A 473 25.21 -6.89 -14.16
CA HIS A 473 24.87 -5.87 -15.14
C HIS A 473 25.13 -6.35 -16.57
N THR A 474 24.37 -5.77 -17.51
CA THR A 474 24.51 -6.03 -18.94
C THR A 474 25.88 -5.56 -19.44
N ASP A 475 26.29 -4.35 -19.05
CA ASP A 475 27.66 -3.86 -19.18
C ASP A 475 28.25 -3.58 -17.80
N ILE A 476 29.33 -4.26 -17.45
CA ILE A 476 29.97 -4.12 -16.13
C ILE A 476 30.80 -2.83 -16.02
N LYS A 477 31.28 -2.27 -17.14
CA LYS A 477 32.30 -1.20 -17.14
C LYS A 477 31.89 0.04 -16.35
N PRO A 478 30.66 0.59 -16.48
CA PRO A 478 30.22 1.75 -15.70
C PRO A 478 30.21 1.47 -14.19
N HIS A 479 29.92 0.23 -13.80
CA HIS A 479 29.81 -0.18 -12.41
C HIS A 479 31.16 -0.47 -11.75
N LEU A 480 32.22 -0.76 -12.52
CA LEU A 480 33.56 -1.00 -11.95
C LEU A 480 34.09 0.20 -11.15
N ASN A 481 33.77 1.43 -11.57
CA ASN A 481 34.14 2.66 -10.86
C ASN A 481 33.35 2.83 -9.56
N LEU A 482 32.04 2.55 -9.61
CA LEU A 482 31.17 2.53 -8.43
C LEU A 482 31.72 1.53 -7.40
N ILE A 483 31.99 0.30 -7.82
CA ILE A 483 32.48 -0.79 -6.96
C ILE A 483 33.84 -0.45 -6.33
N GLU A 484 34.76 0.13 -7.09
CA GLU A 484 36.03 0.60 -6.54
C GLU A 484 35.83 1.58 -5.40
N HIS A 485 34.92 2.53 -5.56
CA HIS A 485 34.59 3.48 -4.52
C HIS A 485 33.96 2.80 -3.29
N LEU A 486 33.00 1.89 -3.50
CA LEU A 486 32.33 1.15 -2.41
C LEU A 486 33.33 0.32 -1.60
N LEU A 487 34.25 -0.38 -2.26
CA LEU A 487 35.25 -1.22 -1.62
C LEU A 487 36.28 -0.40 -0.80
N LYS A 488 36.70 0.77 -1.31
CA LYS A 488 37.69 1.62 -0.62
C LYS A 488 37.12 2.31 0.63
N ASN A 489 35.84 2.66 0.60
CA ASN A 489 35.24 3.53 1.63
C ASN A 489 34.48 2.77 2.72
N THR A 490 34.50 1.43 2.71
CA THR A 490 33.88 0.62 3.77
C THR A 490 34.89 0.30 4.86
N ALA A 491 34.83 1.02 5.99
CA ALA A 491 35.81 0.88 7.07
C ALA A 491 35.66 -0.41 7.90
N LEU A 492 34.47 -1.03 7.93
CA LEU A 492 34.19 -2.27 8.68
C LEU A 492 33.28 -3.16 7.85
N THR A 493 33.72 -4.39 7.57
CA THR A 493 32.98 -5.36 6.75
C THR A 493 32.30 -6.40 7.63
N VAL A 494 31.01 -6.67 7.37
CA VAL A 494 30.23 -7.72 8.04
C VAL A 494 30.06 -8.95 7.13
N ASP A 495 30.40 -8.82 5.84
CA ASP A 495 30.33 -9.93 4.90
C ASP A 495 31.56 -10.85 4.95
N SER A 496 31.33 -12.15 4.75
CA SER A 496 32.39 -13.16 4.65
C SER A 496 33.11 -13.07 3.29
N GLY A 497 33.86 -11.98 3.07
CA GLY A 497 34.56 -11.67 1.81
C GLY A 497 35.22 -12.87 1.11
N PRO A 498 36.04 -13.69 1.81
CA PRO A 498 36.70 -14.87 1.23
C PRO A 498 35.76 -15.91 0.65
N ALA A 499 34.59 -16.09 1.28
CA ALA A 499 33.60 -17.08 0.86
C ALA A 499 32.90 -16.67 -0.45
N TYR A 500 32.88 -15.38 -0.77
CA TYR A 500 32.23 -14.87 -1.98
C TYR A 500 33.19 -14.72 -3.17
N PHE A 501 34.52 -14.64 -2.99
CA PHE A 501 35.47 -14.54 -4.11
C PHE A 501 35.34 -15.63 -5.18
N PRO A 502 35.03 -16.91 -4.86
CA PRO A 502 34.77 -17.92 -5.87
C PRO A 502 33.56 -17.61 -6.77
N LEU A 503 32.65 -16.73 -6.36
CA LEU A 503 31.47 -16.34 -7.11
C LEU A 503 31.74 -15.24 -8.15
N ALA A 504 32.87 -14.53 -8.05
CA ALA A 504 33.23 -13.52 -9.03
C ALA A 504 33.45 -14.17 -10.40
N GLY A 505 32.57 -13.93 -11.36
CA GLY A 505 32.56 -14.49 -12.71
C GLY A 505 33.11 -13.55 -13.77
N ASP A 506 33.51 -12.32 -13.42
CA ASP A 506 34.11 -11.36 -14.34
C ASP A 506 35.60 -11.11 -14.03
N VAL A 507 36.44 -11.13 -15.07
CA VAL A 507 37.90 -11.00 -14.91
C VAL A 507 38.31 -9.57 -14.57
N HIS A 508 37.63 -8.57 -15.13
CA HIS A 508 37.91 -7.16 -14.85
C HIS A 508 37.54 -6.82 -13.41
N LEU A 509 36.38 -7.31 -12.94
CA LEU A 509 35.96 -7.18 -11.55
C LEU A 509 36.99 -7.80 -10.61
N ARG A 510 37.42 -9.05 -10.84
CA ARG A 510 38.43 -9.70 -10.00
C ARG A 510 39.75 -8.93 -9.96
N THR A 511 40.19 -8.42 -11.12
CA THR A 511 41.43 -7.65 -11.22
C THR A 511 41.31 -6.35 -10.42
N LYS A 512 40.17 -5.67 -10.54
CA LYS A 512 39.88 -4.43 -9.82
C LYS A 512 39.79 -4.67 -8.31
N MET A 513 39.07 -5.70 -7.87
CA MET A 513 38.97 -6.09 -6.46
C MET A 513 40.35 -6.39 -5.87
N ALA A 514 41.18 -7.19 -6.56
CA ALA A 514 42.54 -7.48 -6.11
C ALA A 514 43.41 -6.21 -6.03
N ALA A 515 43.26 -5.27 -6.97
CA ALA A 515 43.96 -4.00 -6.92
C ALA A 515 43.54 -3.13 -5.71
N VAL A 516 42.26 -3.13 -5.35
CA VAL A 516 41.74 -2.41 -4.18
C VAL A 516 42.20 -3.05 -2.87
N TYR A 517 42.10 -4.38 -2.73
CA TYR A 517 42.55 -5.09 -1.52
C TYR A 517 44.07 -5.03 -1.31
N LYS A 518 44.86 -4.69 -2.34
CA LYS A 518 46.29 -4.44 -2.22
C LYS A 518 46.60 -3.14 -1.46
N GLN A 519 45.67 -2.19 -1.43
CA GLN A 519 45.86 -0.86 -0.83
C GLN A 519 45.52 -0.90 0.68
N PRO A 520 46.37 -0.33 1.56
CA PRO A 520 46.05 -0.21 2.98
C PRO A 520 44.83 0.73 3.16
N PRO A 521 43.93 0.47 4.14
CA PRO A 521 44.07 -0.42 5.30
C PRO A 521 43.54 -1.86 5.10
N LEU A 522 43.18 -2.26 3.88
CA LEU A 522 42.54 -3.55 3.62
C LEU A 522 43.53 -4.72 3.79
N GLU A 523 43.06 -5.82 4.38
CA GLU A 523 43.93 -6.91 4.84
C GLU A 523 44.65 -7.66 3.70
N LEU A 524 45.95 -7.95 3.90
CA LEU A 524 46.77 -8.79 3.03
C LEU A 524 46.17 -10.21 2.84
N SER A 525 45.41 -10.70 3.83
CA SER A 525 44.68 -11.97 3.80
C SER A 525 43.65 -11.99 2.65
N LEU A 526 42.83 -10.95 2.52
CA LEU A 526 41.82 -10.79 1.46
C LEU A 526 42.47 -10.66 0.08
N TYR A 527 43.58 -9.92 -0.01
CA TYR A 527 44.35 -9.81 -1.24
C TYR A 527 44.87 -11.18 -1.72
N THR A 528 45.54 -11.93 -0.84
CA THR A 528 46.09 -13.26 -1.19
C THR A 528 45.01 -14.27 -1.59
N GLN A 529 43.87 -14.28 -0.91
CA GLN A 529 42.74 -15.16 -1.25
C GLN A 529 42.04 -14.74 -2.55
N SER A 530 41.94 -13.44 -2.82
CA SER A 530 41.42 -12.94 -4.11
C SER A 530 42.28 -13.38 -5.30
N LEU A 531 43.62 -13.36 -5.14
CA LEU A 531 44.59 -13.81 -6.14
C LEU A 531 44.49 -15.33 -6.39
N GLN A 532 44.34 -16.12 -5.33
CA GLN A 532 44.13 -17.58 -5.45
C GLN A 532 42.87 -17.91 -6.26
N CYS A 533 41.82 -17.12 -6.11
CA CYS A 533 40.58 -17.28 -6.89
C CYS A 533 40.72 -16.82 -8.36
N GLN A 534 41.66 -15.91 -8.67
CA GLN A 534 41.97 -15.53 -10.05
C GLN A 534 42.60 -16.67 -10.85
N ALA A 535 43.39 -17.53 -10.22
CA ALA A 535 44.10 -18.66 -10.85
C ALA A 535 43.18 -19.86 -11.19
N ASN A 536 41.88 -19.63 -11.40
CA ASN A 536 40.91 -20.68 -11.69
C ASN A 536 40.92 -21.04 -13.19
N LYS A 537 41.25 -22.30 -13.52
CA LYS A 537 41.27 -22.84 -14.89
C LYS A 537 39.95 -22.65 -15.66
N ALA A 538 38.81 -22.62 -14.95
CA ALA A 538 37.50 -22.46 -15.56
C ALA A 538 37.24 -21.03 -16.09
N MET A 539 37.87 -20.01 -15.49
CA MET A 539 37.69 -18.60 -15.84
C MET A 539 38.99 -18.01 -16.41
N ASN A 540 39.55 -18.70 -17.41
CA ASN A 540 40.73 -18.26 -18.14
C ASN A 540 40.31 -17.49 -19.39
N ILE A 541 40.87 -16.30 -19.63
CA ILE A 541 40.59 -15.49 -20.84
C ILE A 541 40.86 -16.29 -22.13
N ASN A 542 41.76 -17.28 -22.07
CA ASN A 542 42.09 -18.14 -23.21
C ASN A 542 41.07 -19.27 -23.47
N ASN A 543 40.05 -19.45 -22.61
CA ASN A 543 38.98 -20.41 -22.84
C ASN A 543 38.02 -19.92 -23.94
N SER A 544 37.26 -20.84 -24.55
CA SER A 544 36.22 -20.45 -25.50
C SER A 544 35.12 -19.62 -24.80
N LYS A 545 34.48 -18.73 -25.57
CA LYS A 545 33.40 -17.86 -25.08
C LYS A 545 32.27 -18.66 -24.42
N GLU A 546 31.92 -19.82 -24.99
CA GLU A 546 30.87 -20.70 -24.45
C GLU A 546 31.19 -21.22 -23.03
N VAL A 547 32.46 -21.57 -22.77
CA VAL A 547 32.89 -22.05 -21.46
C VAL A 547 32.82 -20.91 -20.44
N LEU A 548 33.26 -19.71 -20.83
CA LEU A 548 33.22 -18.51 -19.99
C LEU A 548 31.78 -18.09 -19.68
N ASP A 549 30.90 -18.08 -20.68
CA ASP A 549 29.49 -17.73 -20.53
C ASP A 549 28.76 -18.73 -19.62
N ARG A 550 29.03 -20.04 -19.76
CA ARG A 550 28.45 -21.08 -18.89
C ARG A 550 28.92 -20.96 -17.44
N GLU A 551 30.20 -20.70 -17.23
CA GLU A 551 30.76 -20.52 -15.89
C GLU A 551 30.26 -19.23 -15.23
N ARG A 552 30.12 -18.13 -16.00
CA ARG A 552 29.50 -16.88 -15.53
C ARG A 552 28.05 -17.11 -15.12
N LEU A 553 27.27 -17.80 -15.95
CA LEU A 553 25.88 -18.13 -15.64
C LEU A 553 25.76 -18.97 -14.37
N ARG A 554 26.56 -20.05 -14.24
CA ARG A 554 26.54 -20.90 -13.02
C ARG A 554 26.86 -20.11 -11.75
N ARG A 555 27.83 -19.18 -11.82
CA ARG A 555 28.22 -18.34 -10.67
C ARG A 555 27.14 -17.32 -10.33
N ASN A 556 26.53 -16.70 -11.35
CA ASN A 556 25.42 -15.77 -11.18
C ASN A 556 24.20 -16.46 -10.54
N GLU A 557 23.83 -17.65 -11.00
CA GLU A 557 22.78 -18.46 -10.37
C GLU A 557 23.10 -18.73 -8.90
N ARG A 558 24.33 -19.15 -8.61
CA ARG A 558 24.75 -19.43 -7.23
C ARG A 558 24.73 -18.21 -6.32
N ILE A 559 25.02 -17.01 -6.85
CA ILE A 559 24.92 -15.75 -6.09
C ILE A 559 23.47 -15.52 -5.66
N ILE A 560 22.51 -15.65 -6.58
CA ILE A 560 21.09 -15.46 -6.26
C ILE A 560 20.61 -16.49 -5.25
N GLU A 561 21.03 -17.76 -5.35
CA GLU A 561 20.70 -18.78 -4.34
C GLU A 561 21.22 -18.43 -2.94
N ILE A 562 22.46 -17.95 -2.86
CA ILE A 562 23.08 -17.56 -1.58
C ILE A 562 22.36 -16.33 -1.00
N LEU A 563 22.09 -15.32 -1.82
CA LEU A 563 21.36 -14.13 -1.39
C LEU A 563 19.95 -14.48 -0.94
N ALA A 564 19.26 -15.36 -1.66
CA ALA A 564 17.93 -15.79 -1.26
C ALA A 564 17.92 -16.55 0.07
N LYS A 565 18.93 -17.39 0.31
CA LYS A 565 19.10 -18.06 1.60
C LYS A 565 19.44 -17.09 2.72
N GLN A 566 20.28 -16.09 2.45
CA GLN A 566 20.75 -15.13 3.45
C GLN A 566 19.65 -14.14 3.85
N PHE A 567 18.81 -13.70 2.90
CA PHE A 567 17.81 -12.65 3.12
C PHE A 567 16.39 -13.17 3.34
N PHE A 568 16.01 -14.31 2.75
CA PHE A 568 14.67 -14.89 2.92
C PHE A 568 14.65 -16.15 3.79
N GLU A 569 15.81 -16.68 4.19
CA GLU A 569 15.96 -18.01 4.83
C GLU A 569 15.39 -19.17 3.99
N ILE A 570 15.16 -18.94 2.70
CA ILE A 570 14.60 -19.94 1.77
C ILE A 570 15.72 -20.53 0.92
N ASN A 571 15.80 -21.87 0.88
CA ASN A 571 16.61 -22.55 -0.12
C ASN A 571 15.87 -22.52 -1.47
N ILE A 572 16.28 -21.63 -2.36
CA ILE A 572 15.94 -21.68 -3.79
C ILE A 572 16.73 -22.83 -4.42
N GLY A 573 16.42 -24.08 -4.06
CA GLY A 573 16.96 -25.25 -4.75
C GLY A 573 16.25 -25.41 -6.09
N ARG A 574 17.00 -25.56 -7.19
CA ARG A 574 16.43 -26.17 -8.40
C ARG A 574 16.19 -27.67 -8.16
N LYS A 575 15.06 -28.15 -8.67
CA LYS A 575 14.87 -29.57 -9.03
C LYS A 575 15.77 -29.93 -10.20
#